data_AF-A0A4Z2BQ98-F1
#
_entry.id   AF-A0A4Z2BQ98-F1
#
_cell.length_a   1.000
_cell.length_b   1.000
_cell.length_c   1.000
_cell.angle_alpha   90.00
_cell.angle_beta   90.00
_cell.angle_gamma   90.00
#
_symmetry.space_group_name_H-M   'P 1'
#
loop_
_entity.id
_entity.type
_entity.pdbx_description
1 polymer ?
#
loop_
_entity_poly.entity_id
_entity_poly.type
_entity_poly.pdbx_seq_one_letter_code
_entity_poly.pdbx_strand_id
1 'polypeptide(L)'
;MSVFHDEIEIEDFEYDEDTETYYFPCPCGDKFAITKDDLENGEEVATCPSCSLIVRVIYDKVRKPKFGHLALLFFHVSLSDLMLFALIFRRRLRAESL
;
A
#
# COMPACT_ATOMS: atom_id res chain seq x y z
N MET A 1 4.39 0.65 -19.89
CA MET A 1 4.53 1.73 -18.91
C MET A 1 3.27 1.73 -18.04
N SER A 2 3.30 1.13 -16.86
CA SER A 2 2.25 1.37 -15.84
C SER A 2 2.62 2.68 -15.15
N VAL A 3 2.03 3.76 -15.64
CA VAL A 3 2.21 5.12 -15.12
C VAL A 3 1.19 5.29 -14.01
N PHE A 4 1.62 5.73 -12.83
CA PHE A 4 0.68 6.16 -11.79
C PHE A 4 -0.16 7.30 -12.36
N HIS A 5 -1.48 7.21 -12.18
CA HIS A 5 -2.36 8.21 -12.77
C HIS A 5 -2.21 9.55 -12.06
N ASP A 6 -2.30 9.55 -10.73
CA ASP A 6 -2.22 10.75 -9.91
C ASP A 6 -1.74 10.43 -8.48
N GLU A 7 -1.23 11.45 -7.78
CA GLU A 7 -0.92 11.42 -6.34
C GLU A 7 -2.00 12.23 -5.60
N ILE A 8 -2.70 11.60 -4.66
CA ILE A 8 -3.88 12.16 -3.98
C ILE A 8 -3.64 12.11 -2.47
N GLU A 9 -3.96 13.19 -1.76
CA GLU A 9 -3.85 13.26 -0.30
C GLU A 9 -4.96 12.42 0.35
N ILE A 10 -4.63 11.67 1.42
CA ILE A 10 -5.59 10.83 2.16
C ILE A 10 -6.78 11.63 2.71
N GLU A 11 -6.63 12.94 2.89
CA GLU A 11 -7.68 13.86 3.35
C GLU A 11 -8.82 14.03 2.33
N ASP A 12 -8.57 13.73 1.05
CA ASP A 12 -9.57 13.82 -0.02
C ASP A 12 -10.35 12.50 -0.20
N PHE A 13 -9.95 11.44 0.51
CA PHE A 13 -10.66 10.16 0.50
C PHE A 13 -11.81 10.17 1.51
N GLU A 14 -12.91 9.51 1.13
CA GLU A 14 -14.04 9.23 2.00
C GLU A 14 -13.70 8.00 2.86
N TYR A 15 -13.60 8.18 4.18
CA TYR A 15 -13.36 7.09 5.13
C TYR A 15 -14.66 6.42 5.55
N ASP A 16 -14.73 5.10 5.38
CA ASP A 16 -15.82 4.25 5.85
C ASP A 16 -15.42 3.54 7.14
N GLU A 17 -16.12 3.80 8.23
CA GLU A 17 -15.80 3.24 9.55
C GLU A 17 -16.23 1.78 9.71
N ASP A 18 -17.23 1.33 8.95
CA ASP A 18 -17.73 -0.04 8.98
C ASP A 18 -16.74 -1.02 8.35
N THR A 19 -16.05 -0.59 7.30
CA THR A 19 -15.10 -1.40 6.54
C THR A 19 -13.64 -0.96 6.72
N GLU A 20 -13.37 0.08 7.51
CA GLU A 20 -12.06 0.70 7.71
C GLU A 20 -11.33 0.96 6.38
N THR A 21 -12.08 1.41 5.36
CA THR A 21 -11.61 1.55 3.99
C THR A 21 -11.80 2.98 3.50
N TYR A 22 -10.79 3.48 2.78
CA TYR A 22 -10.80 4.80 2.17
C TYR A 22 -11.20 4.69 0.70
N TYR A 23 -12.15 5.52 0.28
CA TYR A 23 -12.72 5.53 -1.06
C TYR A 23 -12.51 6.86 -1.79
N PHE A 24 -12.19 6.79 -3.07
CA PHE A 24 -12.04 7.98 -3.92
C PHE A 24 -12.70 7.80 -5.30
N PRO A 25 -13.47 8.77 -5.82
CA PRO A 25 -14.15 8.63 -7.11
C PRO A 25 -13.15 8.48 -8.28
N CYS A 26 -13.30 7.40 -9.04
CA CYS A 26 -12.49 7.12 -10.22
C CYS A 26 -13.18 7.65 -11.48
N PRO A 27 -12.46 8.25 -12.44
CA PRO A 27 -13.04 8.75 -13.70
C PRO A 27 -13.69 7.66 -14.59
N CYS A 28 -13.47 6.37 -14.28
CA CYS A 28 -14.15 5.28 -14.97
C CYS A 28 -15.61 5.06 -14.53
N GLY A 29 -16.04 5.67 -13.41
CA GLY A 29 -17.39 5.51 -12.84
C GLY A 29 -17.45 4.70 -11.55
N ASP A 30 -16.36 4.02 -11.17
CA ASP A 30 -16.21 3.31 -9.89
C ASP A 30 -15.43 4.14 -8.87
N LYS A 31 -15.05 3.53 -7.74
CA LYS A 31 -14.23 4.15 -6.70
C LYS A 31 -12.93 3.37 -6.51
N PHE A 32 -11.83 4.09 -6.32
CA PHE A 32 -10.62 3.51 -5.74
C PHE A 32 -10.91 3.12 -4.30
N ALA A 33 -10.30 2.02 -3.85
CA ALA A 33 -10.40 1.55 -2.48
C ALA A 33 -9.00 1.21 -1.94
N ILE A 34 -8.75 1.55 -0.68
CA ILE A 34 -7.56 1.15 0.08
C ILE A 34 -7.92 0.98 1.55
N THR A 35 -7.47 -0.10 2.18
CA THR A 35 -7.79 -0.31 3.60
C THR A 35 -6.87 0.52 4.48
N LYS A 36 -7.34 0.86 5.67
CA LYS A 36 -6.51 1.50 6.68
C LYS A 36 -5.34 0.61 7.10
N ASP A 37 -5.55 -0.70 7.21
CA ASP A 37 -4.50 -1.66 7.55
C ASP A 37 -3.36 -1.63 6.51
N ASP A 38 -3.69 -1.57 5.22
CA ASP A 38 -2.73 -1.40 4.13
C ASP A 38 -1.89 -0.12 4.31
N LEU A 39 -2.53 1.02 4.59
CA LEU A 39 -1.85 2.29 4.87
C LEU A 39 -0.95 2.22 6.12
N GLU A 40 -1.39 1.50 7.15
CA GLU A 40 -0.61 1.27 8.38
C GLU A 40 0.62 0.40 8.11
N ASN A 41 0.49 -0.65 7.29
CA ASN A 41 1.58 -1.50 6.82
C ASN A 41 2.58 -0.75 5.91
N GLY A 42 2.16 0.37 5.30
CA GLY A 42 3.00 1.18 4.42
C GLY A 42 2.65 1.06 2.95
N GLU A 43 1.55 0.40 2.61
CA GLU A 43 0.99 0.35 1.27
C GLU A 43 0.25 1.67 0.98
N GLU A 44 0.72 2.38 -0.04
CA GLU A 44 0.19 3.70 -0.44
C GLU A 44 -0.45 3.66 -1.84
N VAL A 45 -0.92 2.48 -2.27
CA VAL A 45 -1.44 2.27 -3.63
C VAL A 45 -2.92 1.93 -3.57
N ALA A 46 -3.78 2.90 -3.87
CA ALA A 46 -5.20 2.64 -4.00
C ALA A 46 -5.51 2.12 -5.41
N THR A 47 -6.26 1.03 -5.47
CA THR A 47 -6.58 0.34 -6.72
C THR A 47 -8.07 0.43 -7.00
N CYS A 48 -8.44 0.64 -8.26
CA CYS A 48 -9.84 0.59 -8.68
C CYS A 48 -10.18 -0.78 -9.29
N PRO A 49 -11.23 -1.46 -8.81
CA PRO A 49 -11.60 -2.82 -9.26
C PRO A 49 -12.05 -2.90 -10.73
N SER A 50 -12.52 -1.80 -11.32
CA SER A 50 -13.11 -1.82 -12.67
C SER A 50 -12.15 -1.44 -13.78
N CYS A 51 -11.17 -0.57 -13.51
CA CYS A 51 -10.30 -0.02 -14.53
C CYS A 51 -8.83 -0.41 -14.35
N SER A 52 -8.48 -1.17 -13.30
CA SER A 52 -7.11 -1.54 -12.94
C SER A 52 -6.15 -0.34 -12.79
N LEU A 53 -6.70 0.88 -12.72
CA LEU A 53 -5.94 2.09 -12.45
C LEU A 53 -5.48 2.04 -11.01
N ILE A 54 -4.31 2.65 -10.80
CA ILE A 54 -3.71 2.82 -9.49
C ILE A 54 -3.38 4.29 -9.29
N VAL A 55 -3.65 4.77 -8.07
CA VAL A 55 -3.29 6.12 -7.61
C VAL A 55 -2.44 5.99 -6.35
N ARG A 56 -1.55 6.97 -6.16
CA ARG A 56 -0.68 7.01 -4.98
C ARG A 56 -1.33 7.83 -3.89
N VAL A 57 -1.41 7.28 -2.68
CA VAL A 57 -2.07 7.89 -1.54
C VAL A 57 -1.02 8.54 -0.63
N ILE A 58 -1.02 9.86 -0.57
CA ILE A 58 -0.11 10.64 0.26
C ILE A 58 -0.73 10.81 1.66
N TYR A 59 -0.08 10.26 2.69
CA TYR A 59 -0.47 10.47 4.08
C TYR A 59 0.74 10.92 4.93
N ASP A 60 0.53 11.87 5.85
CA ASP A 60 1.56 12.36 6.75
C ASP A 60 1.44 11.64 8.11
N LYS A 61 2.32 10.68 8.40
CA LYS A 61 2.24 9.89 9.65
C LYS A 61 2.54 10.74 10.89
N VAL A 62 3.37 11.79 10.81
CA VAL A 62 3.61 12.79 11.89
C VAL A 62 4.30 14.04 11.30
N ARG A 63 3.64 15.21 11.45
CA ARG A 63 4.06 16.57 11.02
C ARG A 63 5.57 16.81 10.95
N LYS A 64 6.07 17.37 9.81
CA LYS A 64 7.05 18.50 9.66
C LYS A 64 7.47 18.73 8.18
N PRO A 65 8.03 19.91 7.84
CA PRO A 65 7.64 20.77 6.72
C PRO A 65 8.00 20.21 5.33
N LYS A 66 7.19 20.56 4.33
CA LYS A 66 7.36 20.21 2.91
C LYS A 66 8.77 20.54 2.42
N PHE A 67 9.61 19.52 2.32
CA PHE A 67 10.83 19.56 1.52
C PHE A 67 10.60 18.61 0.34
N GLY A 68 10.41 19.23 -0.83
CA GLY A 68 9.89 18.58 -2.00
C GLY A 68 10.79 17.51 -2.59
N HIS A 69 10.14 16.72 -3.45
CA HIS A 69 10.68 16.00 -4.60
C HIS A 69 11.94 15.16 -4.38
N LEU A 70 11.78 13.86 -4.64
CA LEU A 70 12.77 12.95 -5.23
C LEU A 70 13.53 12.04 -4.25
N ALA A 71 13.06 10.79 -4.13
CA ALA A 71 13.85 9.54 -4.11
C ALA A 71 12.92 8.40 -3.66
N LEU A 72 12.58 7.42 -4.52
CA LEU A 72 13.32 6.15 -4.64
C LEU A 72 13.32 5.42 -3.28
N LEU A 73 12.67 4.29 -3.06
CA LEU A 73 12.77 3.01 -3.77
C LEU A 73 11.79 2.02 -3.08
N PHE A 74 11.29 1.03 -3.82
CA PHE A 74 11.25 -0.42 -3.48
C PHE A 74 10.82 -0.84 -2.06
N PHE A 75 10.06 -1.96 -1.95
CA PHE A 75 9.70 -2.71 -0.72
C PHE A 75 8.28 -2.52 -0.19
N HIS A 76 7.28 -3.07 -0.89
CA HIS A 76 6.12 -3.67 -0.23
C HIS A 76 5.66 -4.87 -1.08
N VAL A 77 6.51 -5.90 -1.16
CA VAL A 77 6.22 -7.20 -0.55
C VAL A 77 4.81 -7.66 -0.91
N SER A 78 4.70 -8.25 -2.10
CA SER A 78 3.53 -9.06 -2.46
C SER A 78 3.30 -10.12 -1.40
N LEU A 79 2.14 -10.04 -0.75
CA LEU A 79 1.63 -10.91 0.31
C LEU A 79 1.51 -12.41 -0.09
N SER A 80 1.90 -12.77 -1.32
CA SER A 80 1.95 -14.14 -1.82
C SER A 80 3.24 -14.90 -1.48
N ASP A 81 4.32 -14.26 -0.99
CA ASP A 81 5.61 -14.93 -0.70
C ASP A 81 5.77 -15.38 0.77
N LEU A 82 4.81 -15.07 1.66
CA LEU A 82 4.91 -15.42 3.08
C LEU A 82 4.82 -16.94 3.34
N MET A 83 4.33 -17.73 2.38
CA MET A 83 4.27 -19.19 2.52
C MET A 83 5.62 -19.90 2.26
N LEU A 84 6.60 -19.26 1.60
CA LEU A 84 7.87 -19.91 1.27
C LEU A 84 8.97 -19.68 2.32
N PHE A 85 8.99 -18.52 2.99
CA PHE A 85 9.99 -18.22 4.03
C PHE A 85 9.82 -19.08 5.30
N ALA A 86 8.61 -19.54 5.61
CA ALA A 86 8.35 -20.45 6.73
C ALA A 86 8.98 -21.86 6.54
N LEU A 87 9.24 -22.29 5.31
CA LEU A 87 9.92 -23.57 5.02
C LEU A 87 11.44 -23.47 5.02
N ILE A 88 12.01 -22.28 4.79
CA ILE A 88 13.47 -22.07 4.79
C ILE A 88 13.99 -21.74 6.19
N PHE A 89 13.26 -20.97 7.01
CA PHE A 89 13.73 -20.58 8.35
C PHE A 89 13.64 -21.71 9.39
N ARG A 90 12.84 -22.76 9.16
CA ARG A 90 12.79 -23.95 10.04
C ARG A 90 13.96 -24.93 9.85
N ARG A 91 14.80 -24.80 8.82
CA ARG A 91 15.95 -25.71 8.60
C ARG A 91 17.29 -25.21 9.13
N ARG A 92 17.42 -23.95 9.54
CA ARG A 92 18.72 -23.41 10.01
C ARG A 92 18.89 -23.37 11.54
N LEU A 93 17.85 -23.66 12.33
CA LEU A 93 17.92 -23.70 13.80
C LEU A 93 18.12 -25.11 14.40
N ARG A 94 18.56 -26.09 13.61
CA ARG A 94 18.82 -27.47 14.09
C ARG A 94 20.13 -28.08 13.57
N ALA A 95 21.12 -27.25 13.24
CA ALA A 95 22.41 -27.73 12.71
C ALA A 95 23.64 -27.17 13.44
N GLU A 96 23.47 -26.50 14.60
CA GLU A 96 24.59 -25.90 15.35
C GLU A 96 24.54 -26.30 16.84
N SER A 97 24.22 -27.57 17.12
CA SER A 97 24.31 -28.16 18.47
C SER A 97 24.77 -29.62 18.47
N LEU A 98 25.58 -30.02 17.48
CA LEU A 98 26.38 -31.26 17.53
C LEU A 98 27.67 -31.10 16.73
#